data_AF-A0A837F9F4-F1
#
_entry.id   AF-A0A837F9F4-F1
#
_cell.length_a   1.000
_cell.length_b   1.000
_cell.length_c   1.000
_cell.angle_alpha   90.00
_cell.angle_beta   90.00
_cell.angle_gamma   90.00
#
_symmetry.space_group_name_H-M   'P 1'
#
loop_
_entity.id
_entity.type
_entity.pdbx_description
1 polymer ?
#
loop_
_entity_poly.entity_id
_entity_poly.type
_entity_poly.pdbx_seq_one_letter_code
_entity_poly.pdbx_strand_id
1 'polypeptide(L)'
;MKKILLLHMLVFVSATLPISSVASDEVETLKCTIIADAITGNTLYETGECARRVSPCSSFKLPLAIMGFDSGILQSPKSPTWELKPEYNPSPRDRTYKQVYPALWQSDSVVWFSQQLTSRLGVDRFTEYVKKFEYGNQDVSGDSGKHNGLTQSWLMSSLTISPKEQIQFLLRFVAHKLPVSEAAYDMAYATIPQYQAAEGWAVHGKSGSGWLRDNNGKINESRPQGWFVGWAEKNGRQVVFARLEIGKEKSDIPGGSKAREDILVELPVLMGNK
;
A
#
# COMPACT_ATOMS: atom_id res chain seq x y z
N MET A 1 -58.03 -76.35 -9.87
CA MET A 1 -56.62 -76.81 -9.80
C MET A 1 -55.72 -75.59 -9.84
N LYS A 2 -54.83 -75.46 -8.85
CA LYS A 2 -54.01 -74.27 -8.53
C LYS A 2 -53.00 -73.95 -9.64
N LYS A 3 -52.89 -72.68 -10.03
CA LYS A 3 -51.63 -72.08 -10.52
C LYS A 3 -51.47 -70.73 -9.82
N ILE A 4 -50.61 -70.70 -8.81
CA ILE A 4 -50.16 -69.49 -8.13
C ILE A 4 -48.97 -68.97 -8.92
N LEU A 5 -49.09 -67.77 -9.47
CA LEU A 5 -48.04 -67.05 -10.19
C LEU A 5 -47.34 -66.12 -9.19
N LEU A 6 -46.07 -66.39 -8.88
CA LEU A 6 -45.24 -65.49 -8.07
C LEU A 6 -44.85 -64.26 -8.90
N LEU A 7 -45.32 -63.09 -8.49
CA LEU A 7 -44.87 -61.80 -9.00
C LEU A 7 -43.69 -61.31 -8.11
N HIS A 8 -42.49 -61.21 -8.67
CA HIS A 8 -41.33 -60.67 -7.98
C HIS A 8 -41.40 -59.13 -7.98
N MET A 9 -41.60 -58.55 -6.79
CA MET A 9 -41.59 -57.10 -6.58
C MET A 9 -40.15 -56.66 -6.29
N LEU A 10 -39.49 -56.02 -7.26
CA LEU A 10 -38.20 -55.36 -7.04
C LEU A 10 -38.42 -54.06 -6.25
N VAL A 11 -37.88 -53.99 -5.02
CA VAL A 11 -37.83 -52.77 -4.22
C VAL A 11 -36.54 -52.03 -4.55
N PHE A 12 -36.64 -50.88 -5.23
CA PHE A 12 -35.51 -49.94 -5.39
C PHE A 12 -35.38 -49.10 -4.12
N VAL A 13 -34.36 -49.40 -3.30
CA VAL A 13 -33.95 -48.53 -2.19
C VAL A 13 -33.14 -47.38 -2.77
N SER A 14 -33.75 -46.21 -2.91
CA SER A 14 -33.05 -44.97 -3.24
C SER A 14 -32.31 -44.47 -2.00
N ALA A 15 -31.00 -44.66 -1.96
CA ALA A 15 -30.13 -44.06 -0.96
C ALA A 15 -29.89 -42.58 -1.34
N THR A 16 -30.60 -41.67 -0.67
CA THR A 16 -30.33 -40.24 -0.77
C THR A 16 -29.17 -39.89 0.16
N LEU A 17 -28.00 -39.64 -0.39
CA LEU A 17 -26.87 -39.08 0.34
C LEU A 17 -27.09 -37.58 0.54
N PRO A 18 -26.92 -37.03 1.76
CA PRO A 18 -27.00 -35.60 1.98
C PRO A 18 -25.74 -34.95 1.40
N ILE A 19 -25.94 -34.11 0.38
CA ILE A 19 -24.88 -33.23 -0.15
C ILE A 19 -24.62 -32.18 0.92
N SER A 20 -23.53 -32.35 1.67
CA SER A 20 -23.01 -31.28 2.52
C SER A 20 -22.38 -30.25 1.60
N SER A 21 -23.04 -29.11 1.39
CA SER A 21 -22.45 -27.96 0.70
C SER A 21 -21.33 -27.42 1.57
N VAL A 22 -20.08 -27.72 1.21
CA VAL A 22 -18.93 -26.95 1.69
C VAL A 22 -19.09 -25.58 1.05
N ALA A 23 -19.49 -24.58 1.84
CA ALA A 23 -19.38 -23.20 1.42
C ALA A 23 -17.90 -22.95 1.11
N SER A 24 -17.56 -22.86 -0.16
CA SER A 24 -16.29 -22.26 -0.56
C SER A 24 -16.39 -20.81 -0.13
N ASP A 25 -15.62 -20.42 0.90
CA ASP A 25 -15.30 -19.02 1.10
C ASP A 25 -14.63 -18.53 -0.19
N GLU A 26 -15.41 -17.92 -1.08
CA GLU A 26 -14.88 -17.01 -2.07
C GLU A 26 -14.27 -15.86 -1.27
N VAL A 27 -12.99 -16.01 -0.92
CA VAL A 27 -12.23 -14.94 -0.28
C VAL A 27 -12.15 -13.80 -1.29
N GLU A 28 -13.10 -12.88 -1.16
CA GLU A 28 -13.33 -11.75 -2.03
C GLU A 28 -12.04 -10.96 -2.25
N THR A 29 -11.82 -10.46 -3.46
CA THR A 29 -10.75 -9.50 -3.76
C THR A 29 -10.80 -8.38 -2.72
N LEU A 30 -9.74 -8.18 -1.95
CA LEU A 30 -9.74 -7.09 -0.98
C LEU A 30 -9.47 -5.79 -1.74
N LYS A 31 -10.54 -5.04 -2.00
CA LYS A 31 -10.50 -3.71 -2.60
C LYS A 31 -10.97 -2.72 -1.53
N CYS A 32 -10.19 -1.69 -1.25
CA CYS A 32 -10.66 -0.52 -0.52
C CYS A 32 -10.33 0.74 -1.30
N THR A 33 -11.28 1.68 -1.33
CA THR A 33 -11.05 3.07 -1.70
C THR A 33 -11.70 3.95 -0.64
N ILE A 34 -10.92 4.82 -0.02
CA ILE A 34 -11.41 5.84 0.90
C ILE A 34 -10.89 7.21 0.45
N ILE A 35 -11.77 8.21 0.44
CA ILE A 35 -11.48 9.60 0.10
C ILE A 35 -12.11 10.49 1.17
N ALA A 36 -11.33 11.42 1.72
CA ALA A 36 -11.78 12.39 2.72
C ALA A 36 -11.47 13.82 2.28
N ASP A 37 -12.31 14.74 2.70
CA ASP A 37 -12.07 16.18 2.55
C ASP A 37 -10.87 16.60 3.39
N ALA A 38 -9.90 17.30 2.80
CA ALA A 38 -8.64 17.62 3.47
C ALA A 38 -8.78 18.65 4.60
N ILE A 39 -9.82 19.49 4.56
CA ILE A 39 -10.04 20.58 5.53
C ILE A 39 -10.85 20.05 6.73
N THR A 40 -11.99 19.44 6.45
CA THR A 40 -12.93 18.98 7.47
C THR A 40 -12.58 17.59 8.03
N GLY A 41 -11.82 16.80 7.28
CA GLY A 41 -11.55 15.39 7.61
C GLY A 41 -12.73 14.46 7.38
N ASN A 42 -13.85 14.96 6.86
CA ASN A 42 -15.05 14.16 6.62
C ASN A 42 -14.80 13.16 5.48
N THR A 43 -15.17 11.90 5.70
CA THR A 43 -15.17 10.88 4.65
C THR A 43 -16.19 11.25 3.57
N LEU A 44 -15.71 11.47 2.34
CA LEU A 44 -16.54 11.80 1.18
C LEU A 44 -16.98 10.56 0.41
N TYR A 45 -16.15 9.51 0.45
CA TYR A 45 -16.36 8.22 -0.19
C TYR A 45 -15.60 7.13 0.56
N GLU A 46 -16.23 5.99 0.78
CA GLU A 46 -15.61 4.78 1.34
C GLU A 46 -16.29 3.55 0.73
N THR A 47 -15.50 2.61 0.22
CA THR A 47 -15.99 1.32 -0.29
C THR A 47 -15.01 0.20 0.06
N GLY A 48 -15.55 -0.98 0.34
CA GLY A 48 -14.81 -2.19 0.67
C GLY A 48 -14.15 -2.20 2.06
N GLU A 49 -13.19 -3.10 2.26
CA GLU A 49 -12.57 -3.35 3.57
C GLU A 49 -11.40 -2.38 3.85
N CYS A 50 -11.70 -1.28 4.54
CA CYS A 50 -10.77 -0.18 4.77
C CYS A 50 -10.13 -0.14 6.17
N ALA A 51 -10.43 -1.10 7.06
CA ALA A 51 -9.86 -1.18 8.41
C ALA A 51 -8.73 -2.23 8.52
N ARG A 52 -8.63 -3.17 7.57
CA ARG A 52 -7.56 -4.17 7.57
C ARG A 52 -6.18 -3.52 7.38
N ARG A 53 -5.27 -3.78 8.33
CA ARG A 53 -3.85 -3.43 8.20
C ARG A 53 -3.10 -4.42 7.30
N VAL A 54 -2.27 -3.89 6.41
CA VAL A 54 -1.32 -4.66 5.60
C VAL A 54 -0.01 -3.90 5.47
N SER A 55 1.04 -4.53 4.93
CA SER A 55 2.33 -3.85 4.73
C SER A 55 2.16 -2.61 3.83
N PRO A 56 2.74 -1.43 4.15
CA PRO A 56 2.63 -0.24 3.32
C PRO A 56 3.43 -0.35 2.01
N CYS A 57 4.42 -1.24 1.93
CA CYS A 57 5.32 -1.34 0.77
C CYS A 57 5.93 0.03 0.42
N SER A 58 6.07 0.34 -0.87
CA SER A 58 6.64 1.63 -1.30
C SER A 58 5.78 2.86 -1.00
N SER A 59 4.54 2.72 -0.51
CA SER A 59 3.78 3.89 -0.01
C SER A 59 4.47 4.53 1.21
N PHE A 60 5.21 3.73 1.98
CA PHE A 60 6.01 4.20 3.11
C PHE A 60 7.16 5.15 2.71
N LYS A 61 7.48 5.29 1.42
CA LYS A 61 8.44 6.30 0.97
C LYS A 61 7.93 7.73 1.21
N LEU A 62 6.62 7.95 1.32
CA LEU A 62 6.05 9.25 1.69
C LEU A 62 6.48 9.66 3.11
N PRO A 63 6.17 8.90 4.18
CA PRO A 63 6.66 9.25 5.51
C PRO A 63 8.19 9.26 5.59
N LEU A 64 8.90 8.37 4.87
CA LEU A 64 10.36 8.42 4.82
C LEU A 64 10.91 9.73 4.23
N ALA A 65 10.27 10.32 3.21
CA ALA A 65 10.69 11.62 2.69
C ALA A 65 10.57 12.71 3.77
N ILE A 66 9.46 12.73 4.49
CA ILE A 66 9.24 13.69 5.59
C ILE A 66 10.34 13.54 6.64
N MET A 67 10.62 12.30 7.09
CA MET A 67 11.71 12.02 8.04
C MET A 67 13.06 12.49 7.51
N GLY A 68 13.34 12.21 6.24
CA GLY A 68 14.60 12.53 5.60
C GLY A 68 14.85 14.04 5.47
N PHE A 69 13.83 14.82 5.11
CA PHE A 69 13.94 16.28 5.08
C PHE A 69 13.99 16.90 6.47
N ASP A 70 13.15 16.44 7.40
CA ASP A 70 13.15 16.95 8.78
C ASP A 70 14.50 16.69 9.48
N SER A 71 15.09 15.52 9.20
CA SER A 71 16.40 15.16 9.74
C SER A 71 17.60 15.91 9.14
N GLY A 72 17.40 16.62 8.02
CA GLY A 72 18.46 17.24 7.22
C GLY A 72 19.30 16.26 6.39
N ILE A 73 18.97 14.96 6.37
CA ILE A 73 19.65 13.97 5.53
C ILE A 73 19.33 14.19 4.06
N LEU A 74 18.07 14.54 3.76
CA LEU A 74 17.64 15.02 2.46
C LEU A 74 17.57 16.54 2.49
N GLN A 75 18.00 17.20 1.41
CA GLN A 75 18.16 18.65 1.37
C GLN A 75 17.18 19.31 0.40
N SER A 76 16.94 18.66 -0.75
CA SER A 76 16.02 19.14 -1.77
C SER A 76 15.53 17.98 -2.65
N PRO A 77 14.57 18.19 -3.55
CA PRO A 77 14.14 17.15 -4.49
C PRO A 77 15.30 16.57 -5.34
N LYS A 78 16.43 17.27 -5.47
CA LYS A 78 17.61 16.86 -6.26
C LYS A 78 18.87 16.61 -5.43
N SER A 79 18.81 16.68 -4.09
CA SER A 79 19.98 16.50 -3.23
C SER A 79 19.63 15.82 -1.91
N PRO A 80 20.45 14.86 -1.43
CA PRO A 80 21.71 14.39 -2.00
C PRO A 80 21.50 13.39 -3.14
N THR A 81 22.55 13.21 -3.96
CA THR A 81 22.66 12.04 -4.85
C THR A 81 23.46 10.97 -4.13
N TRP A 82 22.91 9.76 -4.06
CA TRP A 82 23.61 8.59 -3.52
C TRP A 82 23.88 7.58 -4.61
N GLU A 83 24.89 6.75 -4.37
CA GLU A 83 25.23 5.64 -5.26
C GLU A 83 24.74 4.31 -4.68
N LEU A 84 24.34 3.41 -5.57
CA LEU A 84 24.02 2.04 -5.21
C LEU A 84 25.26 1.34 -4.65
N LYS A 85 25.11 0.72 -3.47
CA LYS A 85 26.20 -0.02 -2.84
C LYS A 85 25.98 -1.55 -2.91
N PRO A 86 27.03 -2.37 -3.09
CA PRO A 86 26.90 -3.83 -3.22
C PRO A 86 26.23 -4.54 -2.05
N GLU A 87 26.38 -4.02 -0.82
CA GLU A 87 25.85 -4.63 0.42
C GLU A 87 24.31 -4.72 0.47
N TYR A 88 23.61 -4.01 -0.42
CA TYR A 88 22.15 -4.09 -0.56
C TYR A 88 21.68 -5.28 -1.41
N ASN A 89 22.58 -6.14 -1.87
CA ASN A 89 22.29 -7.30 -2.74
C ASN A 89 21.34 -6.93 -3.91
N PRO A 90 21.72 -5.95 -4.75
CA PRO A 90 20.81 -5.34 -5.69
C PRO A 90 20.27 -6.31 -6.74
N SER A 91 18.96 -6.25 -6.96
CA SER A 91 18.29 -6.92 -8.07
C SER A 91 18.75 -6.37 -9.43
N PRO A 92 18.48 -7.06 -10.55
CA PRO A 92 18.74 -6.53 -11.88
C PRO A 92 18.11 -5.14 -12.11
N ARG A 93 16.91 -4.90 -11.55
CA ARG A 93 16.26 -3.58 -11.60
C ARG A 93 17.04 -2.55 -10.79
N ASP A 94 17.48 -2.88 -9.57
CA ASP A 94 18.23 -1.91 -8.76
C ASP A 94 19.51 -1.42 -9.48
N ARG A 95 20.16 -2.31 -10.23
CA ARG A 95 21.39 -2.01 -10.99
C ARG A 95 21.20 -1.00 -12.12
N THR A 96 19.97 -0.75 -12.58
CA THR A 96 19.68 0.32 -13.55
C THR A 96 19.71 1.71 -12.90
N TYR A 97 19.61 1.79 -11.57
CA TYR A 97 19.61 3.01 -10.77
C TYR A 97 20.93 3.18 -10.02
N LYS A 98 22.02 3.48 -10.75
CA LYS A 98 23.35 3.62 -10.16
C LYS A 98 23.49 4.85 -9.26
N GLN A 99 22.86 5.96 -9.65
CA GLN A 99 22.84 7.22 -8.93
C GLN A 99 21.40 7.71 -8.80
N VAL A 100 20.99 8.03 -7.58
CA VAL A 100 19.60 8.41 -7.27
C VAL A 100 19.56 9.59 -6.32
N TYR A 101 18.64 10.50 -6.60
CA TYR A 101 18.29 11.67 -5.79
C TYR A 101 16.80 11.59 -5.38
N PRO A 102 16.32 12.41 -4.43
CA PRO A 102 15.01 12.21 -3.79
C PRO A 102 13.80 12.14 -4.74
N ALA A 103 13.71 13.01 -5.74
CA ALA A 103 12.59 12.97 -6.68
C ALA A 103 12.60 11.70 -7.55
N LEU A 104 13.77 11.26 -8.02
CA LEU A 104 13.90 9.97 -8.75
C LEU A 104 13.60 8.77 -7.84
N TRP A 105 14.02 8.83 -6.57
CA TRP A 105 13.70 7.81 -5.57
C TRP A 105 12.19 7.64 -5.41
N GLN A 106 11.46 8.75 -5.34
CA GLN A 106 10.01 8.73 -5.18
C GLN A 106 9.28 8.29 -6.46
N SER A 107 9.67 8.81 -7.64
CA SER A 107 9.04 8.48 -8.92
C SER A 107 9.19 6.99 -9.25
N ASP A 108 10.42 6.47 -9.10
CA ASP A 108 10.78 5.13 -9.58
C ASP A 108 10.80 4.10 -8.45
N SER A 109 10.39 4.51 -7.25
CA SER A 109 10.28 3.65 -6.07
C SER A 109 11.57 2.89 -5.76
N VAL A 110 12.73 3.54 -5.88
CA VAL A 110 14.04 2.91 -5.69
C VAL A 110 14.20 2.43 -4.24
N VAL A 111 14.20 1.12 -4.01
CA VAL A 111 14.15 0.56 -2.64
C VAL A 111 15.43 0.85 -1.87
N TRP A 112 16.59 0.62 -2.49
CA TRP A 112 17.89 0.77 -1.85
C TRP A 112 18.14 2.19 -1.33
N PHE A 113 17.59 3.23 -1.97
CA PHE A 113 17.72 4.60 -1.50
C PHE A 113 16.99 4.79 -0.16
N SER A 114 15.79 4.22 -0.01
CA SER A 114 15.06 4.20 1.28
C SER A 114 15.83 3.44 2.36
N GLN A 115 16.44 2.29 2.04
CA GLN A 115 17.25 1.52 3.00
C GLN A 115 18.50 2.27 3.44
N GLN A 116 19.10 3.02 2.50
CA GLN A 116 20.20 3.92 2.76
C GLN A 116 19.80 5.12 3.63
N LEU A 117 18.60 5.66 3.45
CA LEU A 117 18.07 6.75 4.27
C LEU A 117 17.83 6.30 5.71
N THR A 118 17.13 5.17 5.91
CA THR A 118 16.87 4.62 7.25
C THR A 118 18.14 4.20 7.96
N SER A 119 19.14 3.68 7.24
CA SER A 119 20.46 3.39 7.81
C SER A 119 21.19 4.65 8.29
N ARG A 120 21.04 5.79 7.60
CA ARG A 120 21.60 7.09 8.04
C ARG A 120 20.82 7.72 9.20
N LEU A 121 19.50 7.48 9.28
CA LEU A 121 18.69 7.87 10.43
C LEU A 121 19.10 7.09 11.69
N GLY A 122 19.40 5.79 11.53
CA GLY A 122 19.62 4.88 12.64
C GLY A 122 18.31 4.42 13.30
N VAL A 123 18.42 3.37 14.12
CA VAL A 123 17.25 2.68 14.73
C VAL A 123 16.41 3.63 15.58
N ASP A 124 17.05 4.43 16.43
CA ASP A 124 16.36 5.27 17.41
C ASP A 124 15.51 6.33 16.73
N ARG A 125 16.10 7.13 15.83
CA ARG A 125 15.38 8.18 15.10
C ARG A 125 14.30 7.59 14.20
N PHE A 126 14.58 6.49 13.50
CA PHE A 126 13.59 5.84 12.65
C PHE A 126 12.37 5.38 13.45
N THR A 127 12.59 4.73 14.59
CA THR A 127 11.53 4.29 15.49
C THR A 127 10.76 5.48 16.08
N GLU A 128 11.47 6.52 16.49
CA GLU A 128 10.87 7.74 17.04
C GLU A 128 9.95 8.43 16.04
N TYR A 129 10.38 8.61 14.78
CA TYR A 129 9.55 9.21 13.74
C TYR A 129 8.29 8.38 13.48
N VAL A 130 8.42 7.06 13.35
CA VAL A 130 7.25 6.17 13.11
C VAL A 130 6.24 6.27 14.25
N LYS A 131 6.71 6.37 15.50
CA LYS A 131 5.86 6.61 16.67
C LYS A 131 5.22 7.99 16.66
N LYS A 132 5.99 9.05 16.40
CA LYS A 132 5.50 10.43 16.31
C LYS A 132 4.46 10.62 15.20
N PHE A 133 4.60 9.87 14.11
CA PHE A 133 3.63 9.85 13.01
C PHE A 133 2.45 8.93 13.29
N GLU A 134 2.44 8.21 14.42
CA GLU A 134 1.45 7.20 14.77
C GLU A 134 1.15 6.26 13.58
N TYR A 135 2.21 5.85 12.88
CA TYR A 135 2.07 5.22 11.57
C TYR A 135 1.70 3.74 11.70
N GLY A 136 0.40 3.46 11.64
CA GLY A 136 -0.15 2.10 11.70
C GLY A 136 0.15 1.39 13.01
N ASN A 137 0.66 0.16 12.93
CA ASN A 137 1.07 -0.61 14.12
C ASN A 137 2.42 -0.16 14.71
N GLN A 138 3.13 0.76 14.05
CA GLN A 138 4.41 1.33 14.49
C GLN A 138 5.54 0.30 14.70
N ASP A 139 5.37 -0.92 14.19
CA ASP A 139 6.31 -2.01 14.37
C ASP A 139 7.38 -2.01 13.27
N VAL A 140 8.57 -1.51 13.62
CA VAL A 140 9.74 -1.44 12.74
C VAL A 140 10.78 -2.52 13.04
N SER A 141 10.41 -3.60 13.73
CA SER A 141 11.34 -4.67 14.11
C SER A 141 11.90 -5.46 12.92
N GLY A 142 11.14 -5.56 11.82
CA GLY A 142 11.47 -6.35 10.65
C GLY A 142 11.08 -7.83 10.79
N ASP A 143 11.75 -8.69 10.03
CA ASP A 143 11.49 -10.13 10.08
C ASP A 143 12.03 -10.72 11.38
N SER A 144 11.22 -11.59 12.00
CA SER A 144 11.61 -12.30 13.24
C SER A 144 12.98 -12.96 13.12
N GLY A 145 13.88 -12.64 14.06
CA GLY A 145 15.23 -13.19 14.14
C GLY A 145 16.25 -12.65 13.13
N LYS A 146 15.88 -11.74 12.22
CA LYS A 146 16.79 -11.26 11.17
C LYS A 146 17.45 -9.90 11.44
N HIS A 147 17.00 -9.17 12.46
CA HIS A 147 17.52 -7.84 12.81
C HIS A 147 17.58 -6.87 11.61
N ASN A 148 16.57 -6.92 10.73
CA ASN A 148 16.55 -6.19 9.47
C ASN A 148 15.50 -5.06 9.43
N GLY A 149 15.02 -4.61 10.60
CA GLY A 149 13.97 -3.60 10.74
C GLY A 149 14.24 -2.29 9.99
N LEU A 150 15.49 -1.81 9.99
CA LEU A 150 15.91 -0.62 9.25
C LEU A 150 15.73 -0.75 7.74
N THR A 151 15.79 -1.95 7.17
CA THR A 151 15.84 -2.12 5.70
C THR A 151 14.66 -2.91 5.13
N GLN A 152 13.87 -3.57 5.98
CA GLN A 152 12.82 -4.49 5.54
C GLN A 152 11.46 -4.28 6.20
N SER A 153 11.34 -3.54 7.31
CA SER A 153 10.09 -3.46 8.09
C SER A 153 8.85 -3.10 7.26
N TRP A 154 8.98 -2.23 6.26
CA TRP A 154 7.88 -1.81 5.36
C TRP A 154 7.72 -2.69 4.11
N LEU A 155 8.54 -3.73 3.92
CA LEU A 155 8.59 -4.57 2.71
C LEU A 155 7.98 -5.95 2.98
N MET A 156 6.64 -6.02 3.11
CA MET A 156 5.92 -7.27 3.42
C MET A 156 6.45 -7.93 4.71
N SER A 157 6.68 -7.10 5.73
CA SER A 157 7.29 -7.48 7.01
C SER A 157 6.48 -6.88 8.19
N SER A 158 7.14 -6.50 9.28
CA SER A 158 6.52 -6.11 10.55
C SER A 158 5.58 -4.90 10.49
N LEU A 159 5.91 -3.87 9.69
CA LEU A 159 5.16 -2.62 9.67
C LEU A 159 3.87 -2.81 8.87
N THR A 160 2.73 -2.50 9.48
CA THR A 160 1.42 -2.61 8.83
C THR A 160 0.55 -1.39 9.12
N ILE A 161 -0.25 -1.00 8.13
CA ILE A 161 -1.16 0.16 8.20
C ILE A 161 -2.42 -0.14 7.37
N SER A 162 -3.57 0.37 7.81
CA SER A 162 -4.85 0.26 7.09
C SER A 162 -5.12 1.48 6.21
N PRO A 163 -6.04 1.40 5.23
CA PRO A 163 -6.46 2.55 4.45
C PRO A 163 -6.99 3.72 5.31
N LYS A 164 -7.75 3.44 6.37
CA LYS A 164 -8.21 4.47 7.32
C LYS A 164 -7.06 5.18 8.02
N GLU A 165 -6.03 4.45 8.42
CA GLU A 165 -4.85 5.05 9.06
C GLU A 165 -3.98 5.82 8.07
N GLN A 166 -3.91 5.40 6.80
CA GLN A 166 -3.28 6.20 5.74
C GLN A 166 -3.99 7.56 5.60
N ILE A 167 -5.33 7.58 5.62
CA ILE A 167 -6.11 8.83 5.61
C ILE A 167 -5.79 9.70 6.82
N GLN A 168 -5.75 9.14 8.03
CA GLN A 168 -5.43 9.90 9.25
C GLN A 168 -4.02 10.50 9.21
N PHE A 169 -3.04 9.75 8.72
CA PHE A 169 -1.69 10.24 8.51
C PHE A 169 -1.67 11.37 7.45
N LEU A 170 -2.35 11.19 6.33
CA LEU A 170 -2.42 12.18 5.25
C LEU A 170 -3.14 13.46 5.68
N LEU A 171 -4.24 13.38 6.42
CA LEU A 171 -4.95 14.55 6.97
C LEU A 171 -4.03 15.39 7.87
N ARG A 172 -3.20 14.75 8.70
CA ARG A 172 -2.20 15.48 9.50
C ARG A 172 -1.06 16.02 8.66
N PHE A 173 -0.65 15.32 7.61
CA PHE A 173 0.37 15.81 6.70
C PHE A 173 -0.10 17.09 5.96
N VAL A 174 -1.25 17.04 5.28
CA VAL A 174 -1.75 18.17 4.50
C VAL A 174 -2.17 19.36 5.37
N ALA A 175 -2.54 19.12 6.62
CA ALA A 175 -2.85 20.17 7.59
C ALA A 175 -1.62 20.70 8.38
N HIS A 176 -0.40 20.25 8.04
CA HIS A 176 0.85 20.61 8.72
C HIS A 176 0.83 20.32 10.25
N LYS A 177 0.30 19.15 10.65
CA LYS A 177 0.11 18.73 12.06
C LYS A 177 1.00 17.57 12.52
N LEU A 178 1.94 17.14 11.70
CA LEU A 178 3.01 16.22 12.10
C LEU A 178 4.10 17.05 12.82
N PRO A 179 4.78 16.47 13.82
CA PRO A 179 5.79 17.19 14.60
C PRO A 179 7.14 17.25 13.85
N VAL A 180 7.18 17.98 12.74
CA VAL A 180 8.35 18.21 11.88
C VAL A 180 8.45 19.69 11.48
N SER A 181 9.60 20.10 10.93
CA SER A 181 9.79 21.46 10.45
C SER A 181 8.93 21.82 9.23
N GLU A 182 8.54 23.09 9.10
CA GLU A 182 7.85 23.61 7.90
C GLU A 182 8.63 23.33 6.61
N ALA A 183 9.96 23.46 6.66
CA ALA A 183 10.83 23.13 5.53
C ALA A 183 10.70 21.65 5.09
N ALA A 184 10.42 20.72 6.01
CA ALA A 184 10.19 19.33 5.67
C ALA A 184 8.89 19.12 4.91
N TYR A 185 7.84 19.89 5.22
CA TYR A 185 6.59 19.89 4.45
C TYR A 185 6.83 20.36 3.02
N ASP A 186 7.42 21.54 2.85
CA ASP A 186 7.69 22.13 1.53
C ASP A 186 8.50 21.17 0.64
N MET A 187 9.55 20.58 1.22
CA MET A 187 10.40 19.64 0.48
C MET A 187 9.70 18.31 0.19
N ALA A 188 8.87 17.80 1.11
CA ALA A 188 8.07 16.61 0.85
C ALA A 188 7.07 16.87 -0.28
N TYR A 189 6.31 17.97 -0.23
CA TYR A 189 5.38 18.38 -1.29
C TYR A 189 6.07 18.49 -2.65
N ALA A 190 7.27 19.09 -2.70
CA ALA A 190 8.06 19.24 -3.92
C ALA A 190 8.68 17.94 -4.44
N THR A 191 8.71 16.87 -3.63
CA THR A 191 9.39 15.60 -3.98
C THR A 191 8.42 14.47 -4.29
N ILE A 192 7.21 14.47 -3.70
CA ILE A 192 6.21 13.42 -3.95
C ILE A 192 5.69 13.53 -5.40
N PRO A 193 5.58 12.40 -6.15
CA PRO A 193 5.23 12.45 -7.56
C PRO A 193 3.84 13.03 -7.78
N GLN A 194 3.73 13.87 -8.79
CA GLN A 194 2.48 14.47 -9.25
C GLN A 194 2.03 13.83 -10.57
N TYR A 195 0.73 13.64 -10.70
CA TYR A 195 0.04 13.07 -11.86
C TYR A 195 -1.13 13.97 -12.23
N GLN A 196 -1.59 13.87 -13.47
CA GLN A 196 -2.80 14.53 -13.94
C GLN A 196 -3.92 13.50 -14.06
N ALA A 197 -5.06 13.79 -13.46
CA ALA A 197 -6.31 13.06 -13.66
C ALA A 197 -7.25 13.90 -14.52
N ALA A 198 -8.32 13.27 -15.04
CA ALA A 198 -9.29 13.96 -15.88
C ALA A 198 -9.94 15.15 -15.15
N GLU A 199 -10.51 16.07 -15.93
CA GLU A 199 -11.19 17.27 -15.42
C GLU A 199 -10.34 18.21 -14.56
N GLY A 200 -9.01 18.19 -14.72
CA GLY A 200 -8.10 19.16 -14.11
C GLY A 200 -7.70 18.86 -12.66
N TRP A 201 -7.86 17.62 -12.20
CA TRP A 201 -7.34 17.19 -10.90
C TRP A 201 -5.81 16.98 -10.96
N ALA A 202 -5.07 17.73 -10.14
CA ALA A 202 -3.66 17.46 -9.87
C ALA A 202 -3.56 16.47 -8.71
N VAL A 203 -2.94 15.31 -8.92
CA VAL A 203 -2.88 14.22 -7.95
C VAL A 203 -1.43 14.01 -7.51
N HIS A 204 -1.15 14.20 -6.23
CA HIS A 204 0.12 13.84 -5.63
C HIS A 204 -0.04 12.50 -4.92
N GLY A 205 0.87 11.56 -5.14
CA GLY A 205 0.72 10.28 -4.46
C GLY A 205 1.85 9.30 -4.65
N LYS A 206 1.83 8.29 -3.78
CA LYS A 206 2.82 7.24 -3.75
C LYS A 206 2.21 5.87 -3.93
N SER A 207 2.68 5.16 -4.94
CA SER A 207 2.36 3.75 -5.16
C SER A 207 3.18 2.83 -4.25
N GLY A 208 2.59 1.68 -3.90
CA GLY A 208 3.25 0.59 -3.19
C GLY A 208 2.85 -0.76 -3.77
N SER A 209 3.81 -1.65 -4.00
CA SER A 209 3.53 -3.00 -4.53
C SER A 209 4.24 -4.06 -3.69
N GLY A 210 3.62 -5.21 -3.57
CA GLY A 210 4.20 -6.41 -2.96
C GLY A 210 3.38 -7.64 -3.34
N TRP A 211 3.75 -8.80 -2.81
CA TRP A 211 2.99 -10.03 -2.94
C TRP A 211 2.84 -10.67 -1.57
N LEU A 212 1.63 -11.14 -1.26
CA LEU A 212 1.42 -11.90 -0.04
C LEU A 212 2.25 -13.19 -0.06
N ARG A 213 2.49 -13.72 1.14
CA ARG A 213 3.12 -15.02 1.31
C ARG A 213 2.05 -16.09 1.50
N ASP A 214 2.33 -17.29 1.02
CA ASP A 214 1.53 -18.47 1.31
C ASP A 214 1.79 -18.98 2.75
N ASN A 215 1.09 -20.06 3.14
CA ASN A 215 1.22 -20.66 4.47
C ASN A 215 2.62 -21.20 4.77
N ASN A 216 3.45 -21.42 3.74
CA ASN A 216 4.84 -21.86 3.87
C ASN A 216 5.82 -20.67 3.83
N GLY A 217 5.31 -19.43 3.82
CA GLY A 217 6.12 -18.22 3.77
C GLY A 217 6.69 -17.88 2.39
N LYS A 218 6.33 -18.61 1.33
CA LYS A 218 6.78 -18.33 -0.04
C LYS A 218 5.93 -17.23 -0.67
N ILE A 219 6.53 -16.41 -1.54
CA ILE A 219 5.79 -15.42 -2.33
C ILE A 219 4.69 -16.11 -3.14
N ASN A 220 3.47 -15.61 -3.02
CA ASN A 220 2.32 -16.01 -3.82
C ASN A 220 2.06 -14.94 -4.90
N GLU A 221 2.56 -15.19 -6.11
CA GLU A 221 2.43 -14.26 -7.24
C GLU A 221 0.98 -14.02 -7.66
N SER A 222 0.06 -14.92 -7.31
CA SER A 222 -1.39 -14.77 -7.55
C SER A 222 -2.08 -13.90 -6.50
N ARG A 223 -1.34 -13.37 -5.52
CA ARG A 223 -1.87 -12.47 -4.50
C ARG A 223 -1.08 -11.15 -4.48
N PRO A 224 -1.08 -10.39 -5.60
CA PRO A 224 -0.42 -9.08 -5.64
C PRO A 224 -1.14 -8.11 -4.71
N GLN A 225 -0.37 -7.33 -3.96
CA GLN A 225 -0.84 -6.22 -3.14
C GLN A 225 -0.45 -4.89 -3.80
N GLY A 226 -1.40 -3.96 -3.87
CA GLY A 226 -1.25 -2.64 -4.46
C GLY A 226 -1.76 -1.53 -3.56
N TRP A 227 -0.97 -0.49 -3.39
CA TRP A 227 -1.34 0.76 -2.75
C TRP A 227 -1.23 1.91 -3.74
N PHE A 228 -2.16 2.85 -3.64
CA PHE A 228 -1.92 4.23 -4.06
C PHE A 228 -2.56 5.18 -3.04
N VAL A 229 -1.73 6.02 -2.44
CA VAL A 229 -2.15 6.92 -1.34
C VAL A 229 -1.60 8.32 -1.61
N GLY A 230 -2.35 9.36 -1.21
CA GLY A 230 -1.93 10.73 -1.45
C GLY A 230 -3.06 11.74 -1.31
N TRP A 231 -2.91 12.86 -2.01
CA TRP A 231 -3.90 13.93 -2.05
C TRP A 231 -4.12 14.42 -3.48
N ALA A 232 -5.26 15.05 -3.72
CA ALA A 232 -5.62 15.60 -5.01
C ALA A 232 -6.23 16.99 -4.86
N GLU A 233 -5.96 17.85 -5.84
CA GLU A 233 -6.32 19.26 -5.83
C GLU A 233 -7.01 19.65 -7.13
N LYS A 234 -8.10 20.42 -7.02
CA LYS A 234 -8.82 21.02 -8.16
C LYS A 234 -9.53 22.29 -7.69
N ASN A 235 -9.23 23.43 -8.32
CA ASN A 235 -9.93 24.70 -8.08
C ASN A 235 -10.06 25.09 -6.59
N GLY A 236 -8.99 24.90 -5.80
CA GLY A 236 -8.97 25.21 -4.37
C GLY A 236 -9.60 24.13 -3.46
N ARG A 237 -10.22 23.09 -4.03
CA ARG A 237 -10.64 21.90 -3.28
C ARG A 237 -9.47 20.94 -3.17
N GLN A 238 -9.23 20.43 -1.96
CA GLN A 238 -8.24 19.39 -1.69
C GLN A 238 -8.89 18.20 -1.00
N VAL A 239 -8.56 16.99 -1.45
CA VAL A 239 -8.99 15.73 -0.84
C VAL A 239 -7.80 14.83 -0.60
N VAL A 240 -7.84 14.01 0.44
CA VAL A 240 -6.87 12.93 0.66
C VAL A 240 -7.51 11.59 0.31
N PHE A 241 -6.73 10.63 -0.17
CA PHE A 241 -7.23 9.32 -0.56
C PHE A 241 -6.27 8.20 -0.20
N ALA A 242 -6.84 7.00 -0.02
CA ALA A 242 -6.10 5.75 0.06
C ALA A 242 -6.83 4.65 -0.72
N ARG A 243 -6.08 4.00 -1.62
CA ARG A 243 -6.49 2.85 -2.41
C ARG A 243 -5.65 1.64 -1.99
N LEU A 244 -6.32 0.56 -1.57
CA LEU A 244 -5.69 -0.74 -1.34
C LEU A 244 -6.37 -1.79 -2.24
N GLU A 245 -5.54 -2.62 -2.86
CA GLU A 245 -5.97 -3.78 -3.65
C GLU A 245 -5.13 -5.00 -3.29
N ILE A 246 -5.79 -6.12 -3.06
CA ILE A 246 -5.17 -7.44 -3.02
C ILE A 246 -5.88 -8.31 -4.05
N GLY A 247 -5.18 -8.63 -5.13
CA GLY A 247 -5.68 -9.47 -6.20
C GLY A 247 -5.74 -10.96 -5.84
N LYS A 248 -6.35 -11.73 -6.75
CA LYS A 248 -6.47 -13.20 -6.71
C LYS A 248 -5.81 -13.93 -7.89
N GLU A 249 -5.25 -13.16 -8.82
CA GLU A 249 -4.62 -13.67 -10.03
C GLU A 249 -3.25 -13.03 -10.20
N LYS A 250 -2.37 -13.73 -10.92
CA LYS A 250 -1.08 -13.19 -11.31
C LYS A 250 -1.30 -12.01 -12.25
N SER A 251 -0.49 -10.96 -12.07
CA SER A 251 -0.49 -9.80 -12.95
C SER A 251 0.93 -9.39 -13.28
N ASP A 252 1.15 -9.03 -14.54
CA ASP A 252 2.40 -8.43 -15.00
C ASP A 252 2.47 -6.93 -14.66
N ILE A 253 1.35 -6.32 -14.26
CA ILE A 253 1.28 -4.94 -13.79
C ILE A 253 1.49 -4.94 -12.27
N PRO A 254 2.47 -4.19 -11.74
CA PRO A 254 2.61 -4.05 -10.28
C PRO A 254 1.34 -3.49 -9.65
N GLY A 255 0.88 -4.11 -8.55
CA GLY A 255 -0.40 -3.74 -7.92
C GLY A 255 -0.55 -2.25 -7.60
N GLY A 256 0.51 -1.57 -7.16
CA GLY A 256 0.48 -0.13 -6.90
C GLY A 256 0.40 0.74 -8.16
N SER A 257 0.89 0.27 -9.31
CA SER A 257 0.71 0.96 -10.59
C SER A 257 -0.74 0.87 -11.04
N LYS A 258 -1.34 -0.33 -10.93
CA LYS A 258 -2.77 -0.53 -11.17
C LYS A 258 -3.63 0.35 -10.26
N ALA A 259 -3.38 0.32 -8.94
CA ALA A 259 -4.14 1.13 -7.98
C ALA A 259 -4.06 2.63 -8.27
N ARG A 260 -2.90 3.10 -8.76
CA ARG A 260 -2.73 4.49 -9.21
C ARG A 260 -3.58 4.78 -10.45
N GLU A 261 -3.47 3.97 -11.48
CA GLU A 261 -4.21 4.17 -12.73
C GLU A 261 -5.73 4.15 -12.49
N ASP A 262 -6.21 3.20 -11.68
CA ASP A 262 -7.61 3.13 -11.27
C ASP A 262 -8.05 4.43 -10.56
N ILE A 263 -7.27 4.96 -9.60
CA ILE A 263 -7.60 6.24 -8.93
C ILE A 263 -7.58 7.42 -9.89
N LEU A 264 -6.61 7.51 -10.81
CA LEU A 264 -6.54 8.63 -11.76
C LEU A 264 -7.75 8.69 -12.70
N VAL A 265 -8.39 7.54 -12.96
CA VAL A 265 -9.62 7.42 -13.74
C VAL A 265 -10.87 7.61 -12.88
N GLU A 266 -10.93 6.97 -11.72
CA GLU A 266 -12.13 6.95 -10.86
C GLU A 266 -12.32 8.28 -10.08
N LEU A 267 -11.24 8.95 -9.66
CA LEU A 267 -11.30 10.12 -8.78
C LEU A 267 -12.23 11.24 -9.31
N PRO A 268 -12.14 11.67 -10.59
CA PRO A 268 -13.04 12.71 -11.10
C PRO A 268 -14.51 12.31 -11.03
N VAL A 269 -14.83 11.05 -11.31
CA VAL A 269 -16.21 10.52 -11.23
C VAL A 269 -16.70 10.48 -9.78
N LEU A 270 -15.87 9.96 -8.87
CA LEU A 270 -16.19 9.85 -7.45
C LEU A 270 -16.40 11.22 -6.79
N MET A 271 -15.65 12.24 -7.25
CA MET A 271 -15.75 13.62 -6.77
C MET A 271 -16.69 14.50 -7.62
N GLY A 272 -17.22 13.99 -8.73
CA GLY A 272 -17.86 14.76 -9.79
C GLY A 272 -19.28 15.27 -9.52
N ASN A 273 -19.85 15.03 -8.33
CA ASN A 273 -21.23 15.42 -8.00
C ASN A 273 -21.40 15.87 -6.53
N LYS A 274 -20.40 16.52 -5.93
CA LYS A 274 -20.52 17.15 -4.61
C LYS A 274 -19.82 18.49 -4.59
#